data_AF-A0A7C0VF94-F1
#
_entry.id   AF-A0A7C0VF94-F1
#
_cell.length_a   1.000
_cell.length_b   1.000
_cell.length_c   1.000
_cell.angle_alpha   90.00
_cell.angle_beta   90.00
_cell.angle_gamma   90.00
#
_symmetry.space_group_name_H-M   'P 1'
#
loop_
_entity.id
_entity.type
_entity.pdbx_description
1 polymer ?
#
loop_
_entity_poly.entity_id
_entity_poly.type
_entity_poly.pdbx_seq_one_letter_code
_entity_poly.pdbx_strand_id
1 'polypeptide(L)'
;AAPLEVVGLNLLEPRGLDRLLGEKIFNLLGITRVYTKEPGRKPRKEPIVCRRGVTVGELAKMIHNDFYRNFKYARIWGPAAKFDNEKVGMDRELLDGTIVQIHT
;
A
#
# COMPACT_ATOMS: atom_id res chain seq x y z
N ALA A 1 20.28 16.26 -12.39
CA ALA A 1 19.24 15.29 -12.79
C ALA A 1 19.51 13.99 -12.05
N ALA A 2 18.48 13.27 -11.60
CA ALA A 2 18.68 11.90 -11.11
C ALA A 2 19.20 11.02 -12.27
N PRO A 3 20.10 10.06 -12.02
CA PRO A 3 20.61 9.19 -13.07
C PRO A 3 19.46 8.40 -13.71
N LEU A 4 19.46 8.29 -15.04
CA LEU A 4 18.51 7.45 -15.77
C LEU A 4 18.74 5.99 -15.40
N GLU A 5 17.71 5.34 -14.88
CA GLU A 5 17.76 3.90 -14.65
C GLU A 5 17.66 3.16 -15.99
N VAL A 6 18.71 2.42 -16.35
CA VAL A 6 18.78 1.64 -17.60
C VAL A 6 18.62 0.16 -17.28
N VAL A 7 17.83 -0.54 -18.08
CA VAL A 7 17.61 -1.98 -17.96
C VAL A 7 17.93 -2.63 -19.30
N GLY A 8 18.95 -3.50 -19.33
CA GLY A 8 19.24 -4.34 -20.48
C GLY A 8 18.26 -5.52 -20.55
N LEU A 9 17.64 -5.73 -21.71
CA LEU A 9 16.63 -6.77 -21.92
C LEU A 9 17.03 -7.62 -23.13
N ASN A 10 16.82 -8.93 -23.05
CA ASN A 10 16.88 -9.81 -24.22
C ASN A 10 15.46 -10.17 -24.65
N LEU A 11 14.98 -9.55 -25.73
CA LEU A 11 13.63 -9.80 -26.25
C LEU A 11 13.50 -11.15 -26.97
N LEU A 12 14.62 -11.78 -27.35
CA LEU A 12 14.62 -13.10 -28.00
C LEU A 12 14.42 -14.23 -26.99
N GLU A 13 14.74 -13.99 -25.72
CA GLU A 13 14.50 -14.92 -24.60
C GLU A 13 13.73 -14.22 -23.47
N PRO A 14 12.40 -14.09 -23.57
CA PRO A 14 11.59 -13.28 -22.68
C PRO A 14 11.38 -13.89 -21.27
N ARG A 15 12.13 -14.93 -20.91
CA ARG A 15 11.98 -15.61 -19.61
C ARG A 15 12.31 -14.65 -18.47
N GLY A 16 11.32 -14.37 -17.61
CA GLY A 16 11.46 -13.47 -16.47
C GLY A 16 11.40 -11.97 -16.82
N LEU A 17 11.12 -11.63 -18.08
CA LEU A 17 11.02 -10.24 -18.55
C LEU A 17 9.81 -9.52 -17.94
N ASP A 18 8.69 -10.23 -17.83
CA ASP A 18 7.44 -9.76 -17.20
C ASP A 18 7.66 -9.38 -15.74
N ARG A 19 8.36 -10.23 -14.99
CA ARG A 19 8.70 -9.97 -13.59
C ARG A 19 9.66 -8.78 -13.45
N LEU A 20 10.74 -8.77 -14.23
CA LEU A 20 11.76 -7.72 -14.18
C LEU A 20 11.16 -6.34 -14.50
N LEU A 21 10.41 -6.25 -15.60
CA LEU A 21 9.78 -5.00 -16.02
C LEU A 21 8.67 -4.59 -15.06
N GLY A 22 7.82 -5.53 -14.64
CA GLY A 22 6.73 -5.26 -13.70
C GLY A 22 7.25 -4.70 -12.38
N GLU A 23 8.24 -5.35 -11.77
CA GLU A 23 8.86 -4.89 -10.52
C GLU A 23 9.51 -3.51 -10.67
N LYS A 24 10.27 -3.28 -11.75
CA LYS A 24 10.92 -1.97 -11.98
C LYS A 24 9.92 -0.85 -12.24
N ILE A 25 8.94 -1.06 -13.12
CA ILE A 25 7.90 -0.07 -13.40
C ILE A 25 7.12 0.26 -12.12
N PHE A 26 6.74 -0.76 -11.35
CA PHE A 26 6.04 -0.56 -10.08
C PHE A 26 6.86 0.27 -9.09
N ASN A 27 8.16 -0.02 -8.99
CA ASN A 27 9.06 0.74 -8.11
C ASN A 27 9.22 2.19 -8.54
N LEU A 28 9.34 2.45 -9.85
CA LEU A 28 9.46 3.78 -10.45
C LEU A 28 8.20 4.62 -10.27
N LEU A 29 7.01 4.00 -10.33
CA LEU A 29 5.75 4.69 -10.08
C LEU A 29 5.64 5.23 -8.64
N GLY A 30 6.45 4.73 -7.71
CA GLY A 30 6.44 5.20 -6.32
C GLY A 30 5.09 5.00 -5.65
N ILE A 31 4.40 3.90 -5.97
CA ILE A 31 3.07 3.56 -5.44
C ILE A 31 3.16 2.47 -4.38
N THR A 32 2.09 2.37 -3.60
CA THR A 32 1.85 1.35 -2.57
C THR A 32 0.41 0.86 -2.69
N ARG A 33 0.20 -0.43 -2.47
CA ARG A 33 -1.11 -1.09 -2.43
C ARG A 33 -1.49 -1.33 -0.97
N VAL A 34 -2.64 -0.80 -0.56
CA VAL A 34 -3.18 -1.00 0.79
C VAL A 34 -4.50 -1.76 0.70
N TYR A 35 -4.65 -2.80 1.52
CA TYR A 35 -5.81 -3.68 1.50
C TYR A 35 -6.76 -3.34 2.65
N THR A 36 -8.00 -2.99 2.36
CA THR A 36 -8.97 -2.66 3.41
C THR A 36 -9.60 -3.92 4.00
N LYS A 37 -9.93 -3.87 5.28
CA LYS A 37 -10.55 -4.99 6.02
C LYS A 37 -11.68 -4.48 6.90
N GLU A 38 -12.86 -5.08 6.76
CA GLU A 38 -14.00 -4.85 7.66
C GLU A 38 -13.87 -5.70 8.95
N PRO A 39 -14.41 -5.23 10.10
CA PRO A 39 -14.48 -6.02 11.33
C PRO A 39 -15.11 -7.40 11.11
N GLY A 40 -14.46 -8.46 11.60
CA GLY A 40 -14.94 -9.84 11.47
C GLY A 40 -14.84 -10.45 10.05
N ARG A 41 -14.38 -9.71 9.05
CA ARG A 41 -14.28 -10.19 7.66
C ARG A 41 -12.83 -10.35 7.21
N LYS A 42 -12.62 -11.12 6.14
CA LYS A 42 -11.31 -11.19 5.48
C LYS A 42 -10.98 -9.85 4.81
N PRO A 43 -9.68 -9.51 4.65
CA PRO A 43 -9.28 -8.35 3.84
C PRO A 43 -9.85 -8.47 2.42
N ARG A 44 -10.15 -7.33 1.80
CA ARG A 44 -10.52 -7.27 0.38
C ARG A 44 -9.36 -7.74 -0.48
N LYS A 45 -9.67 -8.32 -1.65
CA LYS A 45 -8.66 -8.75 -2.63
C LYS A 45 -8.15 -7.56 -3.43
N GLU A 46 -9.00 -6.59 -3.68
CA GLU A 46 -8.69 -5.37 -4.42
C GLU A 46 -8.05 -4.35 -3.48
N PRO A 47 -6.83 -3.88 -3.77
CA PRO A 47 -6.18 -2.85 -2.98
C PRO A 47 -6.66 -1.45 -3.38
N ILE A 48 -6.49 -0.50 -2.46
CA ILE A 48 -6.42 0.92 -2.77
C ILE A 48 -4.96 1.23 -3.14
N VAL A 49 -4.76 1.74 -4.36
CA VAL A 49 -3.44 2.15 -4.86
C VAL A 49 -3.24 3.62 -4.54
N CYS A 50 -2.14 3.93 -3.87
CA CYS A 50 -1.81 5.26 -3.36
C CYS A 50 -0.31 5.51 -3.50
N ARG A 51 0.13 6.76 -3.26
CA ARG A 51 1.55 7.11 -3.29
C ARG A 51 2.27 6.44 -2.12
N ARG A 52 3.53 6.08 -2.31
CA ARG A 52 4.41 5.58 -1.25
C ARG A 52 4.54 6.64 -0.15
N GLY A 53 4.52 6.19 1.11
CA GLY A 53 4.53 7.08 2.27
C GLY A 53 3.14 7.59 2.71
N VAL A 54 2.07 7.13 2.06
CA VAL A 54 0.70 7.45 2.49
C VAL A 54 0.47 7.08 3.96
N THR A 55 -0.23 7.96 4.68
CA THR A 55 -0.60 7.72 6.07
C THR A 55 -1.98 7.08 6.20
N VAL A 56 -2.29 6.51 7.37
CA VAL A 56 -3.64 6.02 7.70
C VAL A 56 -4.69 7.12 7.53
N GLY A 57 -4.39 8.36 7.94
CA GLY A 57 -5.30 9.49 7.81
C GLY A 57 -5.58 9.86 6.35
N GLU A 58 -4.55 9.90 5.51
CA GLU A 58 -4.71 10.14 4.07
C GLU A 58 -5.51 9.03 3.40
N LEU A 59 -5.25 7.77 3.74
CA LEU A 59 -6.03 6.63 3.25
C LEU A 59 -7.51 6.75 3.68
N ALA A 60 -7.77 7.09 4.95
CA ALA A 60 -9.12 7.28 5.46
C ALA A 60 -9.87 8.33 4.63
N LYS A 61 -9.21 9.45 4.33
CA LYS A 61 -9.76 10.53 3.50
C LYS A 61 -9.99 10.10 2.04
N MET A 62 -9.12 9.27 1.48
CA MET A 62 -9.30 8.68 0.14
C MET A 62 -10.51 7.74 0.06
N ILE A 63 -10.83 7.02 1.14
CA ILE A 63 -12.00 6.15 1.22
C ILE A 63 -13.27 6.99 1.33
N HIS A 64 -13.36 7.84 2.37
CA HIS A 64 -14.45 8.79 2.55
C HIS A 64 -14.10 9.82 3.63
N ASN A 65 -14.56 11.07 3.49
CA ASN A 65 -14.28 12.13 4.48
C ASN A 65 -14.76 11.77 5.90
N ASP A 66 -15.81 10.97 6.04
CA ASP A 66 -16.33 10.56 7.35
C ASP A 66 -15.37 9.63 8.10
N PHE A 67 -14.60 8.80 7.40
CA PHE A 67 -13.59 7.95 8.04
C PHE A 67 -12.47 8.77 8.65
N TYR A 68 -12.11 9.89 8.01
CA TYR A 68 -11.13 10.81 8.55
C TYR A 68 -11.69 11.61 9.73
N ARG A 69 -12.90 12.18 9.58
CA ARG A 69 -13.52 13.04 10.61
C ARG A 69 -13.86 12.30 11.89
N ASN A 70 -14.35 11.07 11.78
CA ASN A 70 -14.81 10.26 12.92
C ASN A 70 -13.73 9.27 13.38
N PHE A 71 -12.51 9.33 12.85
CA PHE A 71 -11.47 8.35 13.15
C PHE A 71 -11.20 8.23 14.65
N LYS A 72 -11.18 7.00 15.16
CA LYS A 72 -10.75 6.69 16.53
C LYS A 72 -9.37 6.03 16.53
N TYR A 73 -9.17 5.04 15.67
CA TYR A 73 -7.90 4.34 15.47
C TYR A 73 -7.97 3.45 14.23
N ALA A 74 -6.83 2.92 13.80
CA ALA A 74 -6.79 1.81 12.84
C ALA A 74 -6.10 0.60 13.46
N ARG A 75 -6.42 -0.57 12.93
CA ARG A 75 -5.67 -1.81 13.12
C ARG A 75 -4.98 -2.19 11.83
N ILE A 76 -3.71 -2.56 11.90
CA ILE A 76 -2.92 -2.91 10.74
C ILE A 76 -2.29 -4.30 10.83
N TRP A 77 -2.01 -4.88 9.67
CA TRP A 77 -1.27 -6.14 9.49
C TRP A 77 -0.29 -6.01 8.33
N GLY A 78 0.73 -6.86 8.31
CA GLY A 78 1.70 -6.92 7.23
C GLY A 78 2.89 -5.96 7.44
N PRO A 79 3.56 -5.51 6.36
CA PRO A 79 4.89 -4.91 6.45
C PRO A 79 5.00 -3.64 7.31
N ALA A 80 3.94 -2.84 7.39
CA ALA A 80 3.90 -1.66 8.25
C ALA A 80 3.55 -1.97 9.72
N ALA A 81 3.20 -3.19 10.08
CA ALA A 81 2.86 -3.55 11.45
C ALA A 81 4.10 -4.11 12.17
N LYS A 82 4.31 -3.71 13.43
CA LYS A 82 5.32 -4.35 14.30
C LYS A 82 4.90 -5.76 14.70
N PHE A 83 3.60 -5.96 14.84
CA PHE A 83 2.96 -7.24 15.11
C PHE A 83 1.53 -7.20 14.54
N ASP A 84 0.96 -8.36 14.25
CA ASP A 84 -0.39 -8.44 13.70
C ASP A 84 -1.41 -7.78 14.62
N ASN A 85 -2.37 -7.06 14.00
CA ASN A 85 -3.42 -6.33 14.71
C ASN A 85 -2.89 -5.18 15.58
N GLU A 86 -1.76 -4.57 15.21
CA GLU A 86 -1.23 -3.37 15.86
C GLU A 86 -2.23 -2.22 15.73
N LYS A 87 -2.52 -1.56 16.86
CA LYS A 87 -3.36 -0.37 16.93
C LYS A 87 -2.53 0.87 16.65
N VAL A 88 -2.91 1.67 15.66
CA VAL A 88 -2.15 2.85 15.21
C VAL A 88 -3.04 4.09 15.04
N GLY A 89 -2.40 5.26 15.08
CA GLY A 89 -3.03 6.57 14.81
C GLY A 89 -3.02 6.94 13.33
N MET A 90 -3.47 8.16 13.02
CA MET A 90 -3.54 8.68 11.65
C MET A 90 -2.17 8.83 10.98
N ASP A 91 -1.14 9.24 11.73
CA ASP A 91 0.19 9.56 11.21
C ASP A 91 1.00 8.31 10.83
N ARG A 92 0.47 7.11 11.07
CA ARG A 92 1.15 5.88 10.71
C ARG A 92 1.25 5.77 9.20
N GLU A 93 2.47 5.84 8.68
CA GLU A 93 2.76 5.54 7.28
C GLU A 93 2.49 4.06 6.96
N LEU A 94 1.98 3.81 5.76
CA LEU A 94 1.63 2.50 5.26
C LEU A 94 2.62 2.04 4.18
N LEU A 95 2.91 0.75 4.18
CA LEU A 95 3.80 0.10 3.23
C LEU A 95 3.00 -0.74 2.23
N ASP A 96 3.59 -1.05 1.07
CA ASP A 96 2.95 -1.92 0.08
C ASP A 96 2.59 -3.27 0.70
N GLY A 97 1.36 -3.74 0.48
CA GLY A 97 0.86 -4.97 1.09
C GLY A 97 0.25 -4.80 2.49
N THR A 98 0.25 -3.60 3.06
CA THR A 98 -0.35 -3.38 4.39
C THR A 98 -1.86 -3.59 4.33
N ILE A 99 -2.40 -4.30 5.32
CA ILE A 99 -3.84 -4.43 5.51
C ILE A 99 -4.26 -3.42 6.58
N VAL A 100 -5.35 -2.69 6.35
CA VAL A 100 -5.85 -1.65 7.25
C VAL A 100 -7.33 -1.86 7.55
N GLN A 101 -7.69 -1.80 8.83
CA GLN A 101 -9.06 -1.74 9.31
C GLN A 101 -9.24 -0.44 10.10
N ILE A 102 -10.05 0.47 9.56
CA ILE A 102 -10.36 1.76 10.19
C ILE A 102 -11.52 1.59 11.16
N HIS A 103 -11.38 2.16 12.35
CA HIS A 103 -12.44 2.27 13.35
C HIS A 103 -12.79 3.75 13.53
N THR A 104 -14.05 4.07 13.26
CA THR A 104 -14.67 5.39 13.50
C THR A 104 -15.58 5.38 14.72
#